data_AF-A0A953HPQ3-F1
#
_entry.id   AF-A0A953HPQ3-F1
#
_cell.length_a   1.000
_cell.length_b   1.000
_cell.length_c   1.000
_cell.angle_alpha   90.00
_cell.angle_beta   90.00
_cell.angle_gamma   90.00
#
_symmetry.space_group_name_H-M   'P 1'
#
loop_
_entity.id
_entity.type
_entity.pdbx_description
1 polymer ?
#
loop_
_entity_poly.entity_id
_entity_poly.type
_entity_poly.pdbx_seq_one_letter_code
_entity_poly.pdbx_strand_id
1 'polypeptide(L)'
;MNTVPVGRTLLNAYNEKYGKSYSAKEFFDNVYFETFFNNKKYLYWVQNSPFVQELSTSKKGEKGIRETIKDNEGKTLKFDSEDEAQSYLETVVKPRNDFLEVKSLGKNGIKILKTLNKDERKIKLEEFHIKVNDAYENNDIEASVALGFPASESKEFATTSGLVSSVKIEIDIEEIYLSWIGAGLSIGVSGGFSILFDQPDILLKVYDGWKVYRKFLNNPSLEDLAPNKITSWNGQWLNYNYDKYPEPDPDFGTLNDKGFFKVTTKGTVLNTVKWSQLFFNLSKHFSNKTYTGYLFSFGQTNTTLGFFPFRFDEAKTLIGTYKKLFGENAALRDAKKYEQMYGIHIKRACELGAIGIQALEPEGLKEYFKPGKTPSFKKKNNEEKDYEKNIIPFRTYKTWLLAMISKNKEEMVDYTATVAETLIQCAEAYRKKKKGKTKFSNQIKELLSSSSKRAFIDQLSELVSDKEFVNNDQLDVFNELKNRVHLSNSIDFKYLITLIKFDYAFQSRKA
;
A
#
# COMPACT_ATOMS: atom_id res chain seq x y z
N MET A 1 8.97 20.19 5.44
CA MET A 1 7.70 19.41 5.44
C MET A 1 7.65 18.47 4.25
N ASN A 2 7.06 17.28 4.34
CA ASN A 2 7.45 16.18 3.42
C ASN A 2 6.80 16.21 2.04
N THR A 3 5.68 16.89 1.88
CA THR A 3 5.02 17.11 0.58
C THR A 3 5.75 18.15 -0.27
N VAL A 4 6.33 19.18 0.35
CA VAL A 4 6.97 20.30 -0.35
C VAL A 4 8.18 19.87 -1.21
N PRO A 5 9.18 19.11 -0.71
CA PRO A 5 10.27 18.60 -1.54
C PRO A 5 9.78 17.77 -2.72
N VAL A 6 8.77 16.93 -2.51
CA VAL A 6 8.20 16.09 -3.57
C VAL A 6 7.53 16.94 -4.66
N GLY A 7 6.73 17.94 -4.26
CA GLY A 7 6.15 18.90 -5.20
C GLY A 7 7.23 19.66 -5.98
N ARG A 8 8.31 20.08 -5.30
CA ARG A 8 9.43 20.80 -5.91
C ARG A 8 10.16 19.95 -6.93
N THR A 9 10.43 18.69 -6.60
CA THR A 9 11.06 17.74 -7.52
C THR A 9 10.19 17.53 -8.76
N LEU A 10 8.87 17.32 -8.62
CA LEU A 10 8.00 17.19 -9.78
C LEU A 10 8.04 18.46 -10.64
N LEU A 11 7.90 19.64 -10.03
CA LEU A 11 7.88 20.90 -10.77
C LEU A 11 9.15 21.08 -11.60
N ASN A 12 10.32 20.85 -10.99
CA ASN A 12 11.60 20.93 -11.68
C ASN A 12 11.68 19.94 -12.84
N ALA A 13 11.34 18.67 -12.59
CA ALA A 13 11.35 17.62 -13.61
C ALA A 13 10.34 17.88 -14.75
N TYR A 14 9.20 18.48 -14.43
CA TYR A 14 8.19 18.89 -15.41
C TYR A 14 8.70 20.04 -16.28
N ASN A 15 9.25 21.08 -15.66
CA ASN A 15 9.80 22.23 -16.35
C ASN A 15 10.92 21.80 -17.32
N GLU A 16 11.81 20.92 -16.87
CA GLU A 16 12.84 20.32 -17.71
C GLU A 16 12.26 19.50 -18.87
N LYS A 17 11.37 18.54 -18.58
CA LYS A 17 10.77 17.62 -19.59
C LYS A 17 9.98 18.36 -20.67
N TYR A 18 9.29 19.44 -20.31
CA TYR A 18 8.38 20.17 -21.21
C TYR A 18 8.92 21.53 -21.67
N GLY A 19 10.16 21.88 -21.34
CA GLY A 19 10.75 23.17 -21.69
C GLY A 19 9.95 24.36 -21.14
N LYS A 20 9.46 24.24 -19.89
CA LYS A 20 8.70 25.27 -19.18
C LYS A 20 9.55 25.92 -18.10
N SER A 21 9.07 27.03 -17.56
CA SER A 21 9.69 27.74 -16.44
C SER A 21 8.63 28.18 -15.45
N TYR A 22 7.67 27.31 -15.16
CA TYR A 22 6.59 27.63 -14.24
C TYR A 22 7.11 27.81 -12.82
N SER A 23 6.62 28.83 -12.12
CA SER A 23 6.61 28.87 -10.65
C SER A 23 5.68 27.78 -10.08
N ALA A 24 5.71 27.56 -8.77
CA ALA A 24 4.80 26.61 -8.14
C ALA A 24 3.35 27.10 -8.24
N LYS A 25 3.08 28.40 -8.08
CA LYS A 25 1.76 28.98 -8.34
C LYS A 25 1.33 28.78 -9.79
N GLU A 26 2.17 29.10 -10.77
CA GLU A 26 1.82 28.95 -12.19
C GLU A 26 1.55 27.49 -12.57
N PHE A 27 2.34 26.55 -12.05
CA PHE A 27 2.07 25.12 -12.24
C PHE A 27 0.77 24.71 -11.54
N PHE A 28 0.53 25.24 -10.33
CA PHE A 28 -0.70 24.98 -9.60
C PHE A 28 -1.92 25.40 -10.44
N ASP A 29 -1.93 26.62 -10.97
CA ASP A 29 -3.07 27.17 -11.71
C ASP A 29 -3.26 26.47 -13.06
N ASN A 30 -2.17 26.35 -13.84
CA ASN A 30 -2.25 25.91 -15.23
C ASN A 30 -2.27 24.39 -15.40
N VAL A 31 -1.79 23.63 -14.41
CA VAL A 31 -1.66 22.17 -14.51
C VAL A 31 -2.44 21.47 -13.42
N TYR A 32 -2.15 21.77 -12.15
CA TYR A 32 -2.72 21.03 -11.03
C TYR A 32 -4.22 21.31 -10.86
N PHE A 33 -4.63 22.57 -10.77
CA PHE A 33 -6.01 23.02 -10.65
C PHE A 33 -6.85 22.55 -11.83
N GLU A 34 -6.37 22.76 -13.06
CA GLU A 34 -7.06 22.30 -14.27
C GLU A 34 -7.30 20.77 -14.25
N THR A 35 -6.34 20.01 -13.75
CA THR A 35 -6.44 18.55 -13.66
C THR A 35 -7.29 18.09 -12.47
N PHE A 36 -7.19 18.74 -11.30
CA PHE A 36 -7.78 18.25 -10.05
C PHE A 36 -9.15 18.83 -9.75
N PHE A 37 -9.32 20.14 -9.99
CA PHE A 37 -10.42 20.92 -9.45
C PHE A 37 -11.24 21.65 -10.51
N ASN A 38 -10.74 21.94 -11.72
CA ASN A 38 -11.55 22.57 -12.77
C ASN A 38 -12.50 21.59 -13.50
N ASN A 39 -13.08 20.63 -12.77
CA ASN A 39 -13.97 19.60 -13.29
C ASN A 39 -15.09 19.30 -12.28
N LYS A 40 -16.24 18.77 -12.71
CA LYS A 40 -17.33 18.40 -11.77
C LYS A 40 -16.94 17.27 -10.81
N LYS A 41 -16.04 16.38 -11.24
CA LYS A 41 -15.51 15.26 -10.44
C LYS A 41 -14.09 15.56 -9.97
N TYR A 42 -13.94 16.04 -8.74
CA TYR A 42 -12.61 16.34 -8.20
C TYR A 42 -11.74 15.08 -8.07
N LEU A 43 -10.43 15.21 -8.31
CA LEU A 43 -9.49 14.10 -8.10
C LEU A 43 -9.09 13.94 -6.65
N TYR A 44 -9.17 15.02 -5.88
CA TYR A 44 -8.75 15.06 -4.49
C TYR A 44 -9.76 15.83 -3.65
N TRP A 45 -9.88 15.44 -2.38
CA TRP A 45 -10.86 16.01 -1.46
C TRP A 45 -10.15 16.41 -0.17
N VAL A 46 -9.79 17.69 -0.11
CA VAL A 46 -9.06 18.26 1.03
C VAL A 46 -10.06 18.97 1.92
N GLN A 47 -10.38 18.38 3.07
CA GLN A 47 -11.33 18.96 4.02
C GLN A 47 -10.88 20.38 4.44
N ASN A 48 -11.85 21.26 4.65
CA ASN A 48 -11.64 22.67 5.06
C ASN A 48 -10.86 23.54 4.05
N SER A 49 -10.59 23.04 2.85
CA SER A 49 -10.09 23.88 1.76
C SER A 49 -11.22 24.63 1.05
N PRO A 50 -10.95 25.82 0.48
CA PRO A 50 -11.91 26.57 -0.33
C PRO A 50 -12.54 25.75 -1.46
N PHE A 51 -11.79 24.79 -2.01
CA PHE A 51 -12.29 23.93 -3.08
C PHE A 51 -13.47 23.05 -2.66
N VAL A 52 -13.51 22.56 -1.41
CA VAL A 52 -14.58 21.65 -0.95
C VAL A 52 -15.55 22.29 0.03
N GLN A 53 -15.18 23.41 0.64
CA GLN A 53 -16.07 24.18 1.49
C GLN A 53 -17.34 24.53 0.70
N GLU A 54 -18.49 24.43 1.38
CA GLU A 54 -19.82 24.71 0.81
C GLU A 54 -20.28 23.77 -0.31
N LEU A 55 -19.45 22.84 -0.79
CA LEU A 55 -19.89 21.83 -1.75
C LEU A 55 -20.92 20.90 -1.11
N SER A 56 -21.95 20.58 -1.87
CA SER A 56 -23.01 19.66 -1.46
C SER A 56 -23.59 18.92 -2.66
N THR A 57 -24.31 17.85 -2.39
CA THR A 57 -25.00 17.08 -3.42
C THR A 57 -26.50 17.39 -3.37
N SER A 58 -27.12 17.53 -4.54
CA SER A 58 -28.57 17.66 -4.67
C SER A 58 -29.25 16.32 -4.38
N LYS A 59 -30.57 16.34 -4.12
CA LYS A 59 -31.37 15.10 -4.03
C LYS A 59 -31.31 14.24 -5.31
N LYS A 60 -31.00 14.86 -6.46
CA LYS A 60 -30.84 14.18 -7.75
C LYS A 60 -29.41 13.66 -7.99
N GLY A 61 -28.50 13.82 -7.03
CA GLY A 61 -27.12 13.35 -7.14
C GLY A 61 -26.14 14.34 -7.77
N GLU A 62 -26.59 15.55 -8.11
CA GLU A 62 -25.74 16.57 -8.76
C GLU A 62 -24.90 17.32 -7.74
N LYS A 63 -23.59 17.49 -8.03
CA LYS A 63 -22.72 18.31 -7.19
C LYS A 63 -22.94 19.79 -7.47
N GLY A 64 -23.15 20.55 -6.40
CA GLY A 64 -23.28 22.00 -6.43
C GLY A 64 -22.56 22.68 -5.28
N ILE A 65 -22.65 24.01 -5.26
CA ILE A 65 -22.10 24.88 -4.22
C ILE A 65 -23.25 25.56 -3.48
N ARG A 66 -23.20 25.56 -2.15
CA ARG A 66 -24.19 26.26 -1.33
C ARG A 66 -23.97 27.76 -1.45
N GLU A 67 -25.04 28.49 -1.67
CA GLU A 67 -25.05 29.94 -1.72
C GLU A 67 -26.10 30.46 -0.75
N THR A 68 -25.73 31.49 0.02
CA THR A 68 -26.69 32.28 0.78
C THR A 68 -27.01 33.52 -0.04
N ILE A 69 -28.29 33.79 -0.30
CA ILE A 69 -28.71 34.96 -1.07
C ILE A 69 -28.41 36.23 -0.26
N LYS A 70 -27.72 37.16 -0.91
CA LYS A 70 -27.23 38.41 -0.32
C LYS A 70 -27.90 39.61 -0.97
N ASP A 71 -27.96 40.71 -0.22
CA ASP A 71 -28.35 42.02 -0.71
C ASP A 71 -27.21 42.70 -1.48
N ASN A 72 -27.45 43.93 -1.96
CA ASN A 72 -26.48 44.72 -2.72
C ASN A 72 -25.25 45.13 -1.89
N GLU A 73 -25.31 45.04 -0.56
CA GLU A 73 -24.20 45.31 0.35
C GLU A 73 -23.43 44.03 0.72
N GLY A 74 -23.83 42.87 0.18
CA GLY A 74 -23.20 41.58 0.46
C GLY A 74 -23.61 40.95 1.81
N LYS A 75 -24.62 41.48 2.50
CA LYS A 75 -25.20 40.90 3.72
C LYS A 75 -26.31 39.92 3.35
N THR A 76 -26.61 38.96 4.22
CA THR A 76 -27.72 38.01 4.01
C THR A 76 -29.03 38.78 3.82
N LEU A 77 -29.69 38.55 2.69
CA LEU A 77 -30.97 39.19 2.37
C LEU A 77 -32.03 38.72 3.38
N LYS A 78 -32.68 39.67 4.05
CA LYS A 78 -33.78 39.42 5.00
C LYS A 78 -35.10 39.87 4.40
N PHE A 79 -36.18 39.29 4.88
CA PHE A 79 -37.54 39.53 4.43
C PHE A 79 -38.42 39.85 5.63
N ASP A 80 -39.46 40.67 5.42
CA ASP A 80 -40.42 41.05 6.45
C ASP A 80 -41.32 39.87 6.85
N SER A 81 -41.53 38.92 5.93
CA SER A 81 -42.30 37.70 6.16
C SER A 81 -41.74 36.48 5.42
N GLU A 82 -42.19 35.28 5.81
CA GLU A 82 -41.85 34.05 5.06
C GLU A 82 -42.51 34.01 3.69
N ASP A 83 -43.70 34.61 3.53
CA ASP A 83 -44.40 34.71 2.24
C ASP A 83 -43.63 35.58 1.25
N GLU A 84 -43.02 36.67 1.73
CA GLU A 84 -42.15 37.51 0.92
C GLU A 84 -40.88 36.76 0.49
N ALA A 85 -40.26 36.01 1.41
CA ALA A 85 -39.12 35.15 1.09
C ALA A 85 -39.49 34.08 0.04
N GLN A 86 -40.69 33.49 0.14
CA GLN A 86 -41.21 32.54 -0.85
C GLN A 86 -41.43 33.20 -2.21
N SER A 87 -42.03 34.39 -2.23
CA SER A 87 -42.25 35.16 -3.46
C SER A 87 -40.93 35.47 -4.17
N TYR A 88 -39.92 35.92 -3.43
CA TYR A 88 -38.58 36.18 -3.96
C TYR A 88 -37.91 34.91 -4.49
N LEU A 89 -38.04 33.79 -3.77
CA LEU A 89 -37.54 32.50 -4.21
C LEU A 89 -38.13 32.08 -5.57
N GLU A 90 -39.44 32.21 -5.77
CA GLU A 90 -40.12 31.82 -7.01
C GLU A 90 -39.79 32.76 -8.19
N THR A 91 -39.71 34.07 -7.94
CA THR A 91 -39.61 35.08 -9.01
C THR A 91 -38.18 35.44 -9.39
N VAL A 92 -37.22 35.33 -8.46
CA VAL A 92 -35.83 35.76 -8.68
C VAL A 92 -34.87 34.58 -8.66
N VAL A 93 -35.01 33.67 -7.69
CA VAL A 93 -33.99 32.66 -7.42
C VAL A 93 -34.15 31.42 -8.29
N LYS A 94 -35.34 30.80 -8.32
CA LYS A 94 -35.62 29.60 -9.12
C LYS A 94 -35.46 29.80 -10.63
N PRO A 95 -35.73 30.97 -11.23
CA PRO A 95 -35.50 31.20 -12.65
C PRO A 95 -34.03 31.24 -13.05
N ARG A 96 -33.09 31.27 -12.10
CA ARG A 96 -31.66 31.28 -12.42
C ARG A 96 -31.25 29.95 -13.08
N ASN A 97 -30.46 30.04 -14.14
CA ASN A 97 -29.96 28.86 -14.88
C ASN A 97 -29.01 27.98 -14.07
N ASP A 98 -28.41 28.51 -13.01
CA ASP A 98 -27.48 27.78 -12.15
C ASP A 98 -28.18 27.15 -10.94
N PHE A 99 -29.46 27.43 -10.69
CA PHE A 99 -30.20 26.89 -9.55
C PHE A 99 -30.38 25.36 -9.62
N LEU A 100 -30.11 24.67 -8.51
CA LEU A 100 -30.31 23.21 -8.40
C LEU A 100 -31.36 22.83 -7.35
N GLU A 101 -31.25 23.37 -6.13
CA GLU A 101 -32.10 22.95 -5.02
C GLU A 101 -32.17 24.05 -3.94
N VAL A 102 -33.32 24.20 -3.29
CA VAL A 102 -33.41 25.00 -2.06
C VAL A 102 -32.88 24.18 -0.88
N LYS A 103 -31.98 24.75 -0.09
CA LYS A 103 -31.43 24.11 1.12
C LYS A 103 -32.06 24.64 2.40
N SER A 104 -32.39 25.94 2.46
CA SER A 104 -33.21 26.52 3.53
C SER A 104 -33.93 27.76 3.03
N LEU A 105 -35.14 27.99 3.56
CA LEU A 105 -35.95 29.17 3.31
C LEU A 105 -36.45 29.70 4.65
N GLY A 106 -36.42 31.02 4.83
CA GLY A 106 -37.08 31.69 5.94
C GLY A 106 -36.90 33.20 5.86
N LYS A 107 -37.60 33.94 6.72
CA LYS A 107 -37.52 35.41 6.80
C LYS A 107 -36.10 35.95 7.02
N ASN A 108 -35.23 35.16 7.64
CA ASN A 108 -33.84 35.53 7.91
C ASN A 108 -32.87 35.18 6.77
N GLY A 109 -33.36 34.66 5.65
CA GLY A 109 -32.58 34.44 4.43
C GLY A 109 -32.88 33.14 3.69
N ILE A 110 -32.44 33.10 2.43
CA ILE A 110 -32.57 31.96 1.53
C ILE A 110 -31.20 31.33 1.32
N LYS A 111 -31.10 30.01 1.49
CA LYS A 111 -29.92 29.23 1.08
C LYS A 111 -30.30 28.26 -0.02
N ILE A 112 -29.55 28.31 -1.11
CA ILE A 112 -29.72 27.42 -2.25
C ILE A 112 -28.47 26.60 -2.48
N LEU A 113 -28.62 25.60 -3.33
CA LEU A 113 -27.55 24.91 -4.02
C LEU A 113 -27.59 25.37 -5.47
N LYS A 114 -26.47 25.91 -5.95
CA LYS A 114 -26.28 26.25 -7.37
C LYS A 114 -25.23 25.36 -8.02
N THR A 115 -25.18 25.35 -9.34
CA THR A 115 -24.34 24.49 -10.16
C THR A 115 -22.87 24.84 -10.00
N LEU A 116 -22.02 23.84 -9.76
CA LEU A 116 -20.56 24.01 -9.77
C LEU A 116 -20.01 24.09 -11.21
N ASN A 117 -20.31 25.21 -11.87
CA ASN A 117 -19.87 25.50 -13.23
C ASN A 117 -18.38 25.89 -13.29
N LYS A 118 -17.86 26.20 -14.49
CA LYS A 118 -16.44 26.54 -14.67
C LYS A 118 -16.05 27.83 -13.94
N ASP A 119 -16.91 28.83 -13.98
CA ASP A 119 -16.64 30.13 -13.37
C ASP A 119 -16.66 30.06 -11.85
N GLU A 120 -17.61 29.32 -11.27
CA GLU A 120 -17.63 29.02 -9.82
C GLU A 120 -16.36 28.30 -9.37
N ARG A 121 -15.82 27.37 -10.18
CA ARG A 121 -14.56 26.69 -9.85
C ARG A 121 -13.37 27.65 -9.90
N LYS A 122 -13.38 28.62 -10.81
CA LYS A 122 -12.37 29.70 -10.83
C LYS A 122 -12.50 30.63 -9.64
N ILE A 123 -13.73 30.98 -9.22
CA ILE A 123 -13.96 31.74 -7.99
C ILE A 123 -13.36 30.98 -6.79
N LYS A 124 -13.53 29.65 -6.72
CA LYS A 124 -12.88 28.84 -5.67
C LYS A 124 -11.34 28.83 -5.76
N LEU A 125 -10.76 28.97 -6.95
CA LEU A 125 -9.32 29.15 -7.11
C LEU A 125 -8.86 30.51 -6.55
N GLU A 126 -9.58 31.58 -6.86
CA GLU A 126 -9.28 32.92 -6.32
C GLU A 126 -9.45 32.97 -4.80
N GLU A 127 -10.53 32.40 -4.26
CA GLU A 127 -10.72 32.25 -2.81
C GLU A 127 -9.56 31.47 -2.16
N PHE A 128 -9.02 30.46 -2.85
CA PHE A 128 -7.84 29.74 -2.40
C PHE A 128 -6.60 30.64 -2.38
N HIS A 129 -6.33 31.43 -3.43
CA HIS A 129 -5.21 32.36 -3.44
C HIS A 129 -5.31 33.43 -2.34
N ILE A 130 -6.51 33.99 -2.12
CA ILE A 130 -6.75 34.92 -1.02
C ILE A 130 -6.42 34.25 0.32
N LYS A 131 -6.95 33.05 0.56
CA LYS A 131 -6.67 32.30 1.79
C LYS A 131 -5.17 31.99 1.97
N VAL A 132 -4.45 31.71 0.88
CA VAL A 132 -3.00 31.47 0.90
C VAL A 132 -2.25 32.74 1.29
N ASN A 133 -2.57 33.89 0.68
CA ASN A 133 -1.95 35.17 1.00
C ASN A 133 -2.23 35.58 2.44
N ASP A 134 -3.50 35.50 2.87
CA ASP A 134 -3.91 35.84 4.24
C ASP A 134 -3.16 34.98 5.27
N ALA A 135 -3.07 33.67 5.03
CA ALA A 135 -2.35 32.76 5.92
C ALA A 135 -0.84 33.05 5.94
N TYR A 136 -0.26 33.44 4.81
CA TYR A 136 1.15 33.79 4.70
C TYR A 136 1.46 35.10 5.43
N GLU A 137 0.69 36.16 5.18
CA GLU A 137 0.88 37.48 5.81
C GLU A 137 0.68 37.45 7.32
N ASN A 138 -0.26 36.63 7.81
CA ASN A 138 -0.53 36.45 9.23
C ASN A 138 0.35 35.38 9.90
N ASN A 139 1.23 34.70 9.13
CA ASN A 139 2.06 33.59 9.60
C ASN A 139 1.25 32.47 10.29
N ASP A 140 0.06 32.17 9.76
CA ASP A 140 -0.90 31.16 10.24
C ASP A 140 -1.12 30.08 9.17
N ILE A 141 -0.02 29.45 8.73
CA ILE A 141 -0.04 28.43 7.68
C ILE A 141 -0.43 27.08 8.29
N GLU A 142 -1.71 26.76 8.21
CA GLU A 142 -2.28 25.51 8.73
C GLU A 142 -2.55 24.45 7.64
N ALA A 143 -2.82 23.21 8.07
CA ALA A 143 -3.11 22.04 7.24
C ALA A 143 -4.23 22.24 6.20
N SER A 144 -5.16 23.18 6.44
CA SER A 144 -6.28 23.49 5.53
C SER A 144 -5.86 24.35 4.33
N VAL A 145 -4.71 25.03 4.45
CA VAL A 145 -4.10 25.90 3.44
C VAL A 145 -2.91 25.18 2.79
N ALA A 146 -2.14 24.42 3.57
CA ALA A 146 -0.94 23.77 3.08
C ALA A 146 -0.87 22.31 3.55
N LEU A 147 -0.78 21.36 2.62
CA LEU A 147 -1.00 19.95 2.92
C LEU A 147 0.22 19.28 3.55
N GLY A 148 -0.01 18.67 4.71
CA GLY A 148 1.02 18.08 5.56
C GLY A 148 1.56 19.05 6.62
N PHE A 149 1.04 20.29 6.69
CA PHE A 149 1.36 21.26 7.74
C PHE A 149 0.62 20.86 9.01
N PRO A 150 1.07 21.36 10.18
CA PRO A 150 0.33 21.22 11.42
C PRO A 150 -1.14 21.65 11.26
N ALA A 151 -2.04 20.97 11.95
CA ALA A 151 -3.39 21.48 12.10
C ALA A 151 -3.37 22.72 13.01
N SER A 152 -4.39 23.59 12.89
CA SER A 152 -4.58 24.77 13.75
C SER A 152 -4.26 24.47 15.22
N GLU A 153 -3.60 25.40 15.90
CA GLU A 153 -3.31 25.30 17.35
C GLU A 153 -4.56 25.41 18.23
N SER A 154 -5.74 25.68 17.65
CA SER A 154 -6.98 25.66 18.41
C SER A 154 -7.23 24.27 19.02
N LYS A 155 -7.58 24.24 20.32
CA LYS A 155 -7.67 23.04 21.18
C LYS A 155 -8.49 21.88 20.58
N GLU A 156 -9.38 22.17 19.64
CA GLU A 156 -10.23 21.19 18.95
C GLU A 156 -9.49 20.38 17.87
N PHE A 157 -8.39 20.88 17.28
CA PHE A 157 -7.67 20.20 16.19
C PHE A 157 -6.32 19.58 16.62
N ALA A 158 -5.92 19.75 17.88
CA ALA A 158 -4.66 19.26 18.43
C ALA A 158 -4.44 17.74 18.24
N THR A 159 -5.50 16.93 18.18
CA THR A 159 -5.43 15.47 17.98
C THR A 159 -5.17 15.07 16.52
N THR A 160 -5.28 16.00 15.56
CA THR A 160 -5.04 15.78 14.12
C THR A 160 -3.76 16.46 13.61
N SER A 161 -3.11 17.25 14.47
CA SER A 161 -1.87 17.94 14.17
C SER A 161 -0.69 16.96 14.20
N GLY A 162 0.16 17.00 13.16
CA GLY A 162 1.43 16.29 13.09
C GLY A 162 2.52 17.23 12.63
N LEU A 163 3.79 16.88 12.85
CA LEU A 163 4.96 17.64 12.37
C LEU A 163 5.11 19.07 12.94
N VAL A 164 4.61 19.32 14.16
CA VAL A 164 4.89 20.58 14.90
C VAL A 164 6.36 20.56 15.33
N SER A 165 7.13 21.56 14.90
CA SER A 165 8.55 21.71 15.21
C SER A 165 8.77 22.90 16.15
N SER A 166 9.65 22.76 17.14
CA SER A 166 10.13 23.89 17.95
C SER A 166 11.14 24.77 17.21
N VAL A 167 11.65 24.29 16.06
CA VAL A 167 12.51 25.07 15.16
C VAL A 167 11.62 25.95 14.29
N LYS A 168 11.88 27.26 14.28
CA LYS A 168 11.26 28.19 13.33
C LYS A 168 11.76 27.87 11.93
N ILE A 169 10.84 27.44 11.06
CA ILE A 169 11.11 27.19 9.65
C ILE A 169 10.41 28.31 8.90
N GLU A 170 11.20 29.15 8.23
CA GLU A 170 10.65 30.14 7.30
C GLU A 170 10.07 29.40 6.09
N ILE A 171 8.80 29.67 5.81
CA ILE A 171 8.07 29.04 4.71
C ILE A 171 7.91 30.12 3.65
N ASP A 172 8.30 29.82 2.42
CA ASP A 172 8.01 30.67 1.25
C ASP A 172 6.59 30.37 0.75
N ILE A 173 5.89 31.38 0.22
CA ILE A 173 4.51 31.25 -0.26
C ILE A 173 4.40 30.20 -1.37
N GLU A 174 5.44 30.05 -2.21
CA GLU A 174 5.52 29.00 -3.22
C GLU A 174 5.47 27.60 -2.61
N GLU A 175 5.96 27.40 -1.38
CA GLU A 175 5.93 26.10 -0.70
C GLU A 175 4.51 25.64 -0.37
N ILE A 176 3.57 26.58 -0.17
CA ILE A 176 2.17 26.25 0.03
C ILE A 176 1.64 25.55 -1.21
N TYR A 177 1.86 26.08 -2.41
CA TYR A 177 1.47 25.44 -3.67
C TYR A 177 2.18 24.10 -3.89
N LEU A 178 3.49 24.03 -3.59
CA LEU A 178 4.27 22.79 -3.67
C LEU A 178 3.73 21.70 -2.75
N SER A 179 3.21 22.05 -1.57
CA SER A 179 2.62 21.10 -0.63
C SER A 179 1.39 20.40 -1.23
N TRP A 180 0.59 21.11 -2.02
CA TRP A 180 -0.57 20.55 -2.71
C TRP A 180 -0.16 19.63 -3.84
N ILE A 181 0.78 20.09 -4.69
CA ILE A 181 1.33 19.30 -5.79
C ILE A 181 1.93 18.00 -5.24
N GLY A 182 2.71 18.10 -4.17
CA GLY A 182 3.31 16.98 -3.45
C GLY A 182 2.28 16.00 -2.88
N ALA A 183 1.24 16.49 -2.21
CA ALA A 183 0.19 15.64 -1.67
C ALA A 183 -0.56 14.88 -2.78
N GLY A 184 -0.79 15.51 -3.94
CA GLY A 184 -1.39 14.86 -5.11
C GLY A 184 -0.57 13.70 -5.68
N LEU A 185 0.75 13.64 -5.40
CA LEU A 185 1.67 12.59 -5.86
C LEU A 185 1.73 11.38 -4.93
N SER A 186 1.03 11.41 -3.80
CA SER A 186 1.04 10.33 -2.81
C SER A 186 0.58 9.00 -3.40
N ILE A 187 1.31 7.92 -3.11
CA ILE A 187 1.09 6.58 -3.65
C ILE A 187 0.37 5.73 -2.60
N GLY A 188 -0.94 5.53 -2.77
CA GLY A 188 -1.78 4.77 -1.83
C GLY A 188 -1.55 3.26 -1.94
N VAL A 189 -1.33 2.60 -0.80
CA VAL A 189 -1.14 1.15 -0.69
C VAL A 189 -2.15 0.53 0.27
N SER A 190 -2.38 -0.78 0.12
CA SER A 190 -3.24 -1.56 1.02
C SER A 190 -2.79 -1.42 2.47
N GLY A 191 -3.74 -1.31 3.40
CA GLY A 191 -3.48 -1.02 4.81
C GLY A 191 -3.74 0.44 5.18
N GLY A 192 -4.21 1.27 4.24
CA GLY A 192 -4.64 2.64 4.51
C GLY A 192 -3.51 3.66 4.60
N PHE A 193 -2.32 3.32 4.10
CA PHE A 193 -1.15 4.20 4.09
C PHE A 193 -0.85 4.67 2.68
N SER A 194 -0.14 5.79 2.59
CA SER A 194 0.46 6.31 1.37
C SER A 194 1.97 6.40 1.52
N ILE A 195 2.66 6.27 0.39
CA ILE A 195 4.12 6.42 0.28
C ILE A 195 4.38 7.66 -0.58
N LEU A 196 5.31 8.51 -0.14
CA LEU A 196 5.90 9.56 -0.97
C LEU A 196 7.35 9.20 -1.28
N PHE A 197 7.65 9.18 -2.58
CA PHE A 197 8.99 9.08 -3.13
C PHE A 197 9.36 10.44 -3.73
N ASP A 198 10.65 10.79 -3.75
CA ASP A 198 11.16 12.06 -4.25
C ASP A 198 11.99 11.90 -5.55
N GLN A 199 11.87 10.77 -6.22
CA GLN A 199 12.60 10.48 -7.45
C GLN A 199 11.85 11.02 -8.68
N PRO A 200 12.47 11.87 -9.52
CA PRO A 200 11.82 12.50 -10.68
C PRO A 200 11.10 11.54 -11.63
N ASP A 201 11.69 10.37 -11.89
CA ASP A 201 11.16 9.34 -12.77
C ASP A 201 9.85 8.71 -12.24
N ILE A 202 9.80 8.43 -10.94
CA ILE A 202 8.57 7.98 -10.25
C ILE A 202 7.52 9.09 -10.30
N LEU A 203 7.89 10.33 -9.98
CA LEU A 203 6.94 11.44 -9.89
C LEU A 203 6.33 11.80 -11.24
N LEU A 204 7.15 11.90 -12.30
CA LEU A 204 6.67 12.11 -13.66
C LEU A 204 5.75 10.97 -14.12
N LYS A 205 6.06 9.73 -13.72
CA LYS A 205 5.20 8.58 -14.07
C LYS A 205 3.84 8.65 -13.38
N VAL A 206 3.80 9.06 -12.12
CA VAL A 206 2.56 9.31 -11.38
C VAL A 206 1.77 10.45 -12.02
N TYR A 207 2.44 11.55 -12.37
CA TYR A 207 1.84 12.69 -13.07
C TYR A 207 1.19 12.30 -14.40
N ASP A 208 1.84 11.47 -15.22
CA ASP A 208 1.27 10.98 -16.47
C ASP A 208 -0.06 10.23 -16.22
N GLY A 209 -0.16 9.52 -15.09
CA GLY A 209 -1.38 8.82 -14.67
C GLY A 209 -2.54 9.73 -14.30
N TRP A 210 -2.29 10.97 -13.86
CA TRP A 210 -3.37 11.92 -13.53
C TRP A 210 -4.24 12.22 -14.75
N LYS A 211 -3.61 12.36 -15.92
CA LYS A 211 -4.30 12.61 -17.20
C LYS A 211 -5.20 11.44 -17.59
N VAL A 212 -4.72 10.21 -17.40
CA VAL A 212 -5.48 8.98 -17.70
C VAL A 212 -6.68 8.86 -16.76
N TYR A 213 -6.50 9.08 -15.45
CA TYR A 213 -7.63 9.03 -14.52
C TYR A 213 -8.68 10.11 -14.83
N ARG A 214 -8.22 11.32 -15.18
CA ARG A 214 -9.08 12.42 -15.58
C ARG A 214 -9.89 12.08 -16.83
N LYS A 215 -9.28 11.46 -17.85
CA LYS A 215 -9.97 10.95 -19.05
C LYS A 215 -11.10 9.98 -18.68
N PHE A 216 -10.87 9.07 -17.74
CA PHE A 216 -11.90 8.13 -17.28
C PHE A 216 -13.01 8.78 -16.47
N LEU A 217 -12.70 9.69 -15.54
CA LEU A 217 -13.73 10.39 -14.77
C LEU A 217 -14.63 11.27 -15.65
N ASN A 218 -14.09 11.81 -16.73
CA ASN A 218 -14.82 12.65 -17.67
C ASN A 218 -15.58 11.84 -18.73
N ASN A 219 -15.40 10.51 -18.80
CA ASN A 219 -16.14 9.65 -19.72
C ASN A 219 -17.59 9.44 -19.20
N PRO A 220 -18.64 9.81 -19.96
CA PRO A 220 -20.03 9.61 -19.56
C PRO A 220 -20.40 8.15 -19.32
N SER A 221 -19.79 7.20 -20.03
CA SER A 221 -20.01 5.76 -19.84
C SER A 221 -19.46 5.23 -18.51
N LEU A 222 -18.64 6.01 -17.80
CA LEU A 222 -18.04 5.68 -16.51
C LEU A 222 -18.53 6.63 -15.42
N GLU A 223 -19.82 6.97 -15.45
CA GLU A 223 -20.39 7.93 -14.51
C GLU A 223 -20.21 7.50 -13.04
N ASP A 224 -20.39 6.20 -12.77
CA ASP A 224 -20.28 5.55 -11.47
C ASP A 224 -18.83 5.36 -10.96
N LEU A 225 -17.81 5.74 -11.74
CA LEU A 225 -16.43 5.67 -11.29
C LEU A 225 -16.21 6.69 -10.17
N ALA A 226 -15.87 6.19 -8.98
CA ALA A 226 -15.70 7.03 -7.81
C ALA A 226 -14.58 8.07 -8.03
N PRO A 227 -14.87 9.38 -7.84
CA PRO A 227 -13.84 10.42 -7.82
C PRO A 227 -13.10 10.44 -6.47
N ASN A 228 -12.17 11.38 -6.27
CA ASN A 228 -11.46 11.59 -5.01
C ASN A 228 -10.60 10.38 -4.54
N LYS A 229 -10.11 9.56 -5.47
CA LYS A 229 -9.28 8.37 -5.19
C LYS A 229 -7.88 8.46 -5.81
N ILE A 230 -7.34 9.68 -5.95
CA ILE A 230 -6.06 9.92 -6.61
C ILE A 230 -4.91 9.10 -6.01
N THR A 231 -4.86 8.93 -4.68
CA THR A 231 -3.76 8.16 -4.06
C THR A 231 -3.83 6.67 -4.40
N SER A 232 -5.02 6.07 -4.34
CA SER A 232 -5.25 4.69 -4.80
C SER A 232 -4.94 4.53 -6.28
N TRP A 233 -5.33 5.52 -7.10
CA TRP A 233 -5.01 5.55 -8.53
C TRP A 233 -3.50 5.58 -8.75
N ASN A 234 -2.78 6.50 -8.10
CA ASN A 234 -1.32 6.62 -8.21
C ASN A 234 -0.63 5.30 -7.86
N GLY A 235 -1.08 4.60 -6.80
CA GLY A 235 -0.61 3.28 -6.42
C GLY A 235 -0.76 2.23 -7.53
N GLN A 236 -1.98 2.10 -8.07
CA GLN A 236 -2.26 1.13 -9.13
C GLN A 236 -1.56 1.50 -10.44
N TRP A 237 -1.58 2.78 -10.82
CA TRP A 237 -0.96 3.31 -12.02
C TRP A 237 0.55 3.07 -12.03
N LEU A 238 1.21 3.36 -10.91
CA LEU A 238 2.65 3.11 -10.77
C LEU A 238 2.97 1.62 -10.83
N ASN A 239 2.17 0.80 -10.14
CA ASN A 239 2.32 -0.66 -10.16
C ASN A 239 2.14 -1.25 -11.56
N TYR A 240 1.20 -0.71 -12.34
CA TYR A 240 0.95 -1.10 -13.73
C TYR A 240 2.10 -0.70 -14.65
N ASN A 241 2.58 0.54 -14.56
CA ASN A 241 3.63 1.05 -15.44
C ASN A 241 4.99 0.39 -15.22
N TYR A 242 5.22 -0.19 -14.05
CA TYR A 242 6.40 -0.99 -13.75
C TYR A 242 6.11 -2.51 -13.73
N ASP A 243 4.95 -2.92 -14.24
CA ASP A 243 4.70 -4.32 -14.60
C ASP A 243 5.51 -4.69 -15.85
N LYS A 244 5.58 -5.98 -16.18
CA LYS A 244 6.45 -6.51 -17.24
C LYS A 244 6.14 -5.93 -18.63
N TYR A 245 4.86 -5.69 -18.92
CA TYR A 245 4.37 -5.23 -20.23
C TYR A 245 3.18 -4.27 -20.06
N PRO A 246 3.43 -3.00 -19.71
CA PRO A 246 2.38 -1.98 -19.69
C PRO A 246 2.05 -1.54 -21.12
N GLU A 247 0.77 -1.32 -21.38
CA GLU A 247 0.30 -0.64 -22.59
C GLU A 247 0.39 0.88 -22.38
N PRO A 248 0.86 1.66 -23.36
CA PRO A 248 1.05 3.11 -23.20
C PRO A 248 -0.23 3.94 -22.97
N ASP A 249 -1.39 3.53 -23.51
CA ASP A 249 -2.71 4.19 -23.32
C ASP A 249 -3.77 3.10 -23.07
N PRO A 250 -3.80 2.50 -21.87
CA PRO A 250 -4.72 1.41 -21.58
C PRO A 250 -6.15 1.92 -21.49
N ASP A 251 -7.08 1.14 -22.02
CA ASP A 251 -8.51 1.40 -21.83
C ASP A 251 -9.01 0.88 -20.47
N PHE A 252 -10.29 1.12 -20.18
CA PHE A 252 -10.90 0.69 -18.93
C PHE A 252 -10.88 -0.84 -18.76
N GLY A 253 -11.12 -1.59 -19.83
CA GLY A 253 -11.13 -3.07 -19.81
C GLY A 253 -9.76 -3.64 -19.44
N THR A 254 -8.71 -3.12 -20.06
CA THR A 254 -7.32 -3.48 -19.80
C THR A 254 -6.94 -3.28 -18.33
N LEU A 255 -7.29 -2.12 -17.75
CA LEU A 255 -7.03 -1.86 -16.34
C LEU A 255 -7.92 -2.68 -15.40
N ASN A 256 -9.15 -2.97 -15.81
CA ASN A 256 -10.06 -3.84 -15.06
C ASN A 256 -9.51 -5.27 -14.95
N ASP A 257 -8.98 -5.83 -16.03
CA ASP A 257 -8.35 -7.16 -16.05
C ASP A 257 -7.07 -7.21 -15.21
N LYS A 258 -6.40 -6.06 -15.05
CA LYS A 258 -5.28 -5.88 -14.12
C LYS A 258 -5.72 -5.68 -12.66
N GLY A 259 -7.02 -5.63 -12.38
CA GLY A 259 -7.58 -5.56 -11.04
C GLY A 259 -7.63 -4.16 -10.44
N PHE A 260 -7.63 -3.10 -11.27
CA PHE A 260 -7.75 -1.71 -10.79
C PHE A 260 -9.06 -1.46 -10.08
N PHE A 261 -10.15 -2.08 -10.55
CA PHE A 261 -11.50 -1.74 -10.14
C PHE A 261 -12.17 -2.86 -9.34
N LYS A 262 -13.12 -2.47 -8.50
CA LYS A 262 -14.04 -3.35 -7.79
C LYS A 262 -15.45 -2.80 -7.93
N VAL A 263 -16.34 -3.63 -8.45
CA VAL A 263 -17.77 -3.29 -8.54
C VAL A 263 -18.41 -3.45 -7.16
N THR A 264 -19.15 -2.43 -6.72
CA THR A 264 -19.91 -2.43 -5.47
C THR A 264 -21.34 -2.01 -5.72
N THR A 265 -22.22 -2.20 -4.72
CA THR A 265 -23.62 -1.74 -4.78
C THR A 265 -23.76 -0.22 -4.91
N LYS A 266 -22.70 0.55 -4.66
CA LYS A 266 -22.65 2.02 -4.72
C LYS A 266 -21.85 2.54 -5.93
N GLY A 267 -21.53 1.67 -6.89
CA GLY A 267 -20.74 2.01 -8.07
C GLY A 267 -19.37 1.34 -8.10
N THR A 268 -18.50 1.82 -9.00
CA THR A 268 -17.18 1.23 -9.25
C THR A 268 -16.11 1.98 -8.44
N VAL A 269 -15.39 1.26 -7.58
CA VAL A 269 -14.31 1.82 -6.74
C VAL A 269 -12.94 1.31 -7.17
N LEU A 270 -11.90 2.10 -6.90
CA LEU A 270 -10.51 1.69 -7.12
C LEU A 270 -10.01 0.79 -5.98
N ASN A 271 -9.38 -0.33 -6.33
CA ASN A 271 -8.61 -1.15 -5.42
C ASN A 271 -7.29 -0.46 -5.06
N THR A 272 -6.85 -0.60 -3.82
CA THR A 272 -5.48 -0.20 -3.42
C THR A 272 -4.50 -1.34 -3.73
N VAL A 273 -3.33 -1.00 -4.28
CA VAL A 273 -2.27 -1.98 -4.57
C VAL A 273 -1.64 -2.54 -3.28
N LYS A 274 -1.28 -3.82 -3.27
CA LYS A 274 -0.48 -4.39 -2.17
C LYS A 274 0.94 -3.81 -2.21
N TRP A 275 1.44 -3.28 -1.10
CA TRP A 275 2.75 -2.61 -1.08
C TRP A 275 3.89 -3.52 -1.57
N SER A 276 3.83 -4.82 -1.29
CA SER A 276 4.85 -5.78 -1.70
C SER A 276 4.83 -6.05 -3.21
N GLN A 277 3.66 -6.03 -3.85
CA GLN A 277 3.56 -6.10 -5.31
C GLN A 277 4.20 -4.87 -5.95
N LEU A 278 3.85 -3.68 -5.46
CA LEU A 278 4.47 -2.44 -5.91
C LEU A 278 5.99 -2.50 -5.69
N PHE A 279 6.45 -3.02 -4.55
CA PHE A 279 7.87 -3.21 -4.26
C PHE A 279 8.54 -4.12 -5.29
N PHE A 280 7.97 -5.29 -5.63
CA PHE A 280 8.53 -6.19 -6.64
C PHE A 280 8.60 -5.54 -8.02
N ASN A 281 7.55 -4.82 -8.42
CA ASN A 281 7.52 -4.13 -9.71
C ASN A 281 8.55 -2.99 -9.78
N LEU A 282 8.61 -2.13 -8.76
CA LEU A 282 9.66 -1.12 -8.65
C LEU A 282 11.07 -1.75 -8.66
N SER A 283 11.24 -2.90 -7.99
CA SER A 283 12.53 -3.59 -7.92
C SER A 283 13.05 -4.13 -9.25
N LYS A 284 12.15 -4.41 -10.20
CA LYS A 284 12.53 -4.81 -11.56
C LYS A 284 13.21 -3.66 -12.32
N HIS A 285 12.84 -2.42 -12.03
CA HIS A 285 13.34 -1.22 -12.70
C HIS A 285 14.44 -0.49 -11.94
N PHE A 286 14.30 -0.36 -10.61
CA PHE A 286 15.24 0.34 -9.73
C PHE A 286 16.19 -0.60 -9.03
N SER A 287 16.61 -1.63 -9.75
CA SER A 287 17.41 -2.66 -9.14
C SER A 287 18.75 -2.14 -8.64
N ASN A 288 19.19 -2.60 -7.47
CA ASN A 288 20.41 -2.13 -6.81
C ASN A 288 20.34 -0.70 -6.26
N LYS A 289 19.14 -0.10 -6.23
CA LYS A 289 18.92 1.21 -5.62
C LYS A 289 18.17 1.04 -4.29
N THR A 290 18.46 1.95 -3.37
CA THR A 290 17.67 2.16 -2.16
C THR A 290 17.06 3.53 -2.23
N TYR A 291 15.74 3.64 -2.16
CA TYR A 291 15.03 4.92 -2.11
C TYR A 291 14.39 5.12 -0.74
N THR A 292 14.41 6.35 -0.26
CA THR A 292 13.73 6.69 0.99
C THR A 292 12.28 7.02 0.69
N GLY A 293 11.36 6.24 1.25
CA GLY A 293 9.92 6.51 1.16
C GLY A 293 9.42 7.12 2.47
N TYR A 294 8.62 8.18 2.38
CA TYR A 294 7.88 8.73 3.51
C TYR A 294 6.50 8.08 3.64
N LEU A 295 6.21 7.44 4.77
CA LEU A 295 4.97 6.72 5.01
C LEU A 295 4.07 7.43 6.02
N PHE A 296 2.82 7.61 5.61
CA PHE A 296 1.79 8.30 6.38
C PHE A 296 0.39 7.84 5.96
N SER A 297 -0.63 8.28 6.70
CA SER A 297 -2.04 8.10 6.37
C SER A 297 -2.77 9.40 6.69
N PHE A 298 -3.50 9.93 5.71
CA PHE A 298 -4.46 11.00 5.92
C PHE A 298 -5.86 10.39 6.04
N GLY A 299 -6.53 10.63 7.16
CA GLY A 299 -7.83 10.06 7.49
C GLY A 299 -8.52 10.89 8.57
N GLN A 300 -9.41 10.28 9.35
CA GLN A 300 -9.97 10.97 10.54
C GLN A 300 -8.90 11.34 11.57
N THR A 301 -7.83 10.54 11.64
CA THR A 301 -6.64 10.84 12.42
C THR A 301 -5.43 10.69 11.51
N ASN A 302 -4.67 11.77 11.37
CA ASN A 302 -3.42 11.75 10.61
C ASN A 302 -2.41 10.86 11.33
N THR A 303 -1.86 9.88 10.62
CA THR A 303 -0.82 8.99 11.16
C THR A 303 0.45 9.15 10.36
N THR A 304 1.56 9.45 11.03
CA THR A 304 2.89 9.50 10.41
C THR A 304 3.72 8.33 10.93
N LEU A 305 4.27 7.52 10.02
CA LEU A 305 5.22 6.46 10.37
C LEU A 305 6.67 6.95 10.24
N GLY A 306 6.94 7.84 9.28
CA GLY A 306 8.27 8.43 9.07
C GLY A 306 8.91 7.99 7.76
N PHE A 307 10.24 8.08 7.70
CA PHE A 307 11.04 7.77 6.52
C PHE A 307 11.66 6.38 6.65
N PHE A 308 11.51 5.58 5.60
CA PHE A 308 12.05 4.23 5.57
C PHE A 308 12.82 3.99 4.26
N PRO A 309 14.00 3.36 4.31
CA PRO A 309 14.70 2.93 3.11
C PRO A 309 13.99 1.71 2.49
N PHE A 310 13.71 1.78 1.20
CA PHE A 310 13.18 0.72 0.35
C PHE A 310 14.34 0.10 -0.44
N ARG A 311 14.78 -1.10 -0.03
CA ARG A 311 15.97 -1.77 -0.58
C ARG A 311 15.60 -2.71 -1.71
N PHE A 312 15.46 -2.16 -2.91
CA PHE A 312 14.90 -2.89 -4.06
C PHE A 312 15.78 -4.05 -4.55
N ASP A 313 17.07 -4.07 -4.22
CA ASP A 313 17.96 -5.21 -4.45
C ASP A 313 17.54 -6.46 -3.67
N GLU A 314 16.92 -6.31 -2.50
CA GLU A 314 16.55 -7.44 -1.66
C GLU A 314 15.41 -8.30 -2.28
N ALA A 315 14.58 -7.74 -3.17
CA ALA A 315 13.62 -8.52 -3.97
C ALA A 315 14.33 -9.44 -4.97
N LYS A 316 15.45 -9.01 -5.57
CA LYS A 316 16.23 -9.85 -6.48
C LYS A 316 16.80 -11.06 -5.76
N THR A 317 17.18 -10.91 -4.49
CA THR A 317 17.64 -12.04 -3.66
C THR A 317 16.56 -13.12 -3.56
N LEU A 318 15.30 -12.75 -3.34
CA LEU A 318 14.19 -13.71 -3.28
C LEU A 318 13.93 -14.35 -4.65
N ILE A 319 13.86 -13.56 -5.71
CA ILE A 319 13.62 -14.07 -7.07
C ILE A 319 14.77 -15.01 -7.51
N GLY A 320 16.01 -14.61 -7.26
CA GLY A 320 17.21 -15.40 -7.56
C GLY A 320 17.26 -16.69 -6.76
N THR A 321 16.92 -16.64 -5.46
CA THR A 321 16.79 -17.85 -4.63
C THR A 321 15.71 -18.78 -5.17
N TYR A 322 14.55 -18.26 -5.55
CA TYR A 322 13.47 -19.07 -6.15
C TYR A 322 13.93 -19.76 -7.45
N LYS A 323 14.60 -19.00 -8.33
CA LYS A 323 15.16 -19.53 -9.60
C LYS A 323 16.17 -20.64 -9.35
N LYS A 324 17.09 -20.45 -8.40
CA LYS A 324 18.09 -21.46 -8.04
C LYS A 324 17.44 -22.75 -7.51
N LEU A 325 16.40 -22.62 -6.70
CA LEU A 325 15.73 -23.76 -6.05
C LEU A 325 14.82 -24.55 -6.99
N PHE A 326 14.09 -23.87 -7.89
CA PHE A 326 12.98 -24.48 -8.62
C PHE A 326 13.06 -24.32 -10.13
N GLY A 327 14.12 -23.66 -10.62
CA GLY A 327 14.34 -23.37 -12.04
C GLY A 327 13.68 -22.07 -12.52
N GLU A 328 14.21 -21.55 -13.62
CA GLU A 328 13.75 -20.27 -14.18
C GLU A 328 12.31 -20.32 -14.71
N ASN A 329 11.93 -21.42 -15.35
CA ASN A 329 10.56 -21.62 -15.84
C ASN A 329 9.53 -21.59 -14.71
N ALA A 330 9.85 -22.20 -13.57
CA ALA A 330 8.97 -22.17 -12.40
C ALA A 330 8.87 -20.75 -11.83
N ALA A 331 10.00 -20.06 -11.68
CA ALA A 331 10.01 -18.68 -11.19
C ALA A 331 9.16 -17.75 -12.07
N LEU A 332 9.27 -17.86 -13.39
CA LEU A 332 8.48 -17.05 -14.32
C LEU A 332 6.99 -17.38 -14.26
N ARG A 333 6.64 -18.68 -14.27
CA ARG A 333 5.23 -19.12 -14.20
C ARG A 333 4.57 -18.72 -12.88
N ASP A 334 5.29 -18.87 -11.77
CA ASP A 334 4.74 -18.74 -10.43
C ASP A 334 4.79 -17.29 -9.92
N ALA A 335 5.50 -16.37 -10.62
CA ALA A 335 5.75 -14.98 -10.23
C ALA A 335 4.55 -14.25 -9.66
N LYS A 336 3.47 -14.15 -10.44
CA LYS A 336 2.26 -13.43 -10.03
C LYS A 336 1.70 -13.97 -8.71
N LYS A 337 1.78 -15.29 -8.50
CA LYS A 337 1.21 -15.97 -7.33
C LYS A 337 2.12 -15.85 -6.10
N TYR A 338 3.44 -16.05 -6.25
CA TYR A 338 4.34 -15.90 -5.08
C TYR A 338 4.54 -14.43 -4.68
N GLU A 339 4.59 -13.48 -5.62
CA GLU A 339 4.73 -12.04 -5.31
C GLU A 339 3.54 -11.55 -4.49
N GLN A 340 2.34 -12.11 -4.74
CA GLN A 340 1.13 -11.86 -3.96
C GLN A 340 1.19 -12.38 -2.52
N MET A 341 1.94 -13.46 -2.26
CA MET A 341 2.07 -14.03 -0.92
C MET A 341 3.02 -13.23 -0.03
N TYR A 342 4.02 -12.58 -0.61
CA TYR A 342 5.02 -11.82 0.13
C TYR A 342 4.46 -10.55 0.75
N GLY A 343 5.06 -10.13 1.87
CA GLY A 343 4.83 -8.85 2.51
C GLY A 343 3.90 -8.95 3.72
N ILE A 344 4.43 -8.59 4.90
CA ILE A 344 3.63 -8.39 6.11
C ILE A 344 2.83 -7.08 6.02
N HIS A 345 2.00 -6.80 7.03
CA HIS A 345 1.31 -5.50 7.10
C HIS A 345 2.31 -4.34 7.10
N ILE A 346 2.09 -3.30 6.29
CA ILE A 346 3.07 -2.22 6.04
C ILE A 346 3.56 -1.52 7.33
N LYS A 347 2.68 -1.31 8.32
CA LYS A 347 3.08 -0.78 9.63
C LYS A 347 4.13 -1.65 10.33
N ARG A 348 3.98 -2.98 10.28
CA ARG A 348 4.95 -3.93 10.85
C ARG A 348 6.23 -4.01 10.03
N ALA A 349 6.13 -3.82 8.71
CA ALA A 349 7.31 -3.67 7.86
C ALA A 349 8.16 -2.45 8.27
N CYS A 350 7.52 -1.33 8.62
CA CYS A 350 8.20 -0.12 9.08
C CYS A 350 8.93 -0.32 10.42
N GLU A 351 8.37 -1.13 11.33
CA GLU A 351 9.01 -1.45 12.63
C GLU A 351 10.37 -2.16 12.49
N LEU A 352 10.68 -2.72 11.31
CA LEU A 352 11.96 -3.34 10.99
C LEU A 352 13.05 -2.32 10.62
N GLY A 353 12.71 -1.03 10.54
CA GLY A 353 13.63 0.07 10.21
C GLY A 353 13.97 0.20 8.72
N ALA A 354 13.76 -0.84 7.92
CA ALA A 354 13.93 -0.83 6.47
C ALA A 354 12.89 -1.73 5.78
N ILE A 355 12.42 -1.31 4.61
CA ILE A 355 11.53 -2.12 3.77
C ILE A 355 12.41 -2.96 2.83
N GLY A 356 12.52 -4.25 3.15
CA GLY A 356 13.37 -5.20 2.45
C GLY A 356 12.93 -6.65 2.71
N ILE A 357 13.86 -7.60 2.66
CA ILE A 357 13.63 -9.04 2.74
C ILE A 357 12.89 -9.46 3.99
N GLN A 358 13.19 -8.85 5.15
CA GLN A 358 12.49 -9.13 6.40
C GLN A 358 11.02 -8.69 6.33
N ALA A 359 10.76 -7.51 5.75
CA ALA A 359 9.40 -7.02 5.53
C ALA A 359 8.63 -7.87 4.51
N LEU A 360 9.35 -8.48 3.56
CA LEU A 360 8.83 -9.42 2.58
C LEU A 360 8.63 -10.82 3.16
N GLU A 361 8.43 -11.01 4.47
CA GLU A 361 7.96 -12.29 5.02
C GLU A 361 6.62 -12.69 4.35
N PRO A 362 6.51 -13.93 3.83
CA PRO A 362 5.26 -14.44 3.28
C PRO A 362 4.14 -14.47 4.32
N GLU A 363 2.95 -14.04 3.90
CA GLU A 363 1.75 -14.13 4.71
C GLU A 363 1.47 -15.58 5.14
N GLY A 364 1.15 -15.78 6.42
CA GLY A 364 0.88 -17.10 7.00
C GLY A 364 2.12 -17.86 7.49
N LEU A 365 3.35 -17.47 7.11
CA LEU A 365 4.57 -18.17 7.55
C LEU A 365 4.77 -18.09 9.07
N LYS A 366 4.47 -16.93 9.67
CA LYS A 366 4.68 -16.66 11.10
C LYS A 366 4.04 -17.68 12.05
N GLU A 367 2.93 -18.31 11.66
CA GLU A 367 2.30 -19.34 12.50
C GLU A 367 3.19 -20.57 12.71
N TYR A 368 4.05 -20.91 11.75
CA TYR A 368 4.89 -22.11 11.80
C TYR A 368 6.17 -21.94 12.65
N PHE A 369 6.43 -20.71 13.12
CA PHE A 369 7.44 -20.46 14.17
C PHE A 369 6.97 -20.89 15.56
N LYS A 370 5.65 -21.10 15.75
CA LYS A 370 5.11 -21.56 17.04
C LYS A 370 5.40 -23.07 17.24
N PRO A 371 5.71 -23.51 18.47
CA PRO A 371 5.82 -24.93 18.82
C PRO A 371 4.55 -25.70 18.42
N GLY A 372 4.69 -26.94 17.94
CA GLY A 372 3.57 -27.82 17.59
C GLY A 372 2.85 -27.50 16.26
N LYS A 373 3.06 -26.32 15.66
CA LYS A 373 2.50 -26.00 14.34
C LYS A 373 3.38 -26.58 13.23
N THR A 374 2.77 -27.41 12.39
CA THR A 374 3.41 -28.10 11.26
C THR A 374 2.59 -27.85 9.99
N PRO A 375 3.23 -27.55 8.84
CA PRO A 375 2.53 -27.38 7.59
C PRO A 375 1.89 -28.68 7.12
N SER A 376 0.81 -28.57 6.35
CA SER A 376 0.07 -29.71 5.81
C SER A 376 -0.05 -29.59 4.30
N PHE A 377 0.55 -30.53 3.58
CA PHE A 377 0.59 -30.55 2.13
C PHE A 377 -0.19 -31.74 1.54
N LYS A 378 -1.34 -32.09 2.14
CA LYS A 378 -2.18 -33.19 1.65
C LYS A 378 -2.51 -32.99 0.17
N LYS A 379 -2.17 -33.98 -0.67
CA LYS A 379 -2.41 -33.98 -2.12
C LYS A 379 -3.88 -33.65 -2.40
N LYS A 380 -4.13 -32.69 -3.29
CA LYS A 380 -5.49 -32.37 -3.74
C LYS A 380 -5.86 -33.21 -4.96
N ASN A 381 -7.15 -33.46 -5.12
CA ASN A 381 -7.69 -34.27 -6.23
C ASN A 381 -7.47 -33.61 -7.60
N ASN A 382 -7.38 -32.28 -7.63
CA ASN A 382 -7.12 -31.51 -8.83
C ASN A 382 -5.68 -30.98 -8.78
N GLU A 383 -4.91 -31.23 -9.84
CA GLU A 383 -3.50 -30.87 -9.95
C GLU A 383 -3.25 -29.37 -9.87
N GLU A 384 -4.08 -28.56 -10.52
CA GLU A 384 -3.98 -27.09 -10.46
C GLU A 384 -4.24 -26.58 -9.04
N LYS A 385 -5.28 -27.09 -8.36
CA LYS A 385 -5.57 -26.75 -6.96
C LYS A 385 -4.45 -27.22 -6.02
N ASP A 386 -3.84 -28.36 -6.29
CA ASP A 386 -2.69 -28.84 -5.53
C ASP A 386 -1.48 -27.93 -5.75
N TYR A 387 -1.25 -27.55 -6.99
CA TYR A 387 -0.17 -26.66 -7.39
C TYR A 387 -0.28 -25.31 -6.67
N GLU A 388 -1.48 -24.72 -6.67
CA GLU A 388 -1.75 -23.44 -6.03
C GLU A 388 -1.73 -23.50 -4.50
N LYS A 389 -2.32 -24.54 -3.89
CA LYS A 389 -2.50 -24.60 -2.44
C LYS A 389 -1.34 -25.26 -1.70
N ASN A 390 -0.56 -26.10 -2.36
CA ASN A 390 0.56 -26.82 -1.74
C ASN A 390 1.91 -26.42 -2.34
N ILE A 391 2.07 -26.52 -3.68
CA ILE A 391 3.39 -26.36 -4.31
C ILE A 391 3.89 -24.92 -4.21
N ILE A 392 3.08 -23.93 -4.63
CA ILE A 392 3.48 -22.52 -4.58
C ILE A 392 3.77 -22.07 -3.14
N PRO A 393 2.89 -22.31 -2.15
CA PRO A 393 3.18 -21.95 -0.77
C PRO A 393 4.45 -22.58 -0.21
N PHE A 394 4.66 -23.88 -0.44
CA PHE A 394 5.89 -24.57 -0.04
C PHE A 394 7.12 -23.87 -0.63
N ARG A 395 7.12 -23.62 -1.94
CA ARG A 395 8.25 -22.96 -2.63
C ARG A 395 8.49 -21.56 -2.12
N THR A 396 7.44 -20.77 -1.93
CA THR A 396 7.52 -19.39 -1.43
C THR A 396 8.09 -19.34 -0.01
N TYR A 397 7.57 -20.17 0.90
CA TYR A 397 8.06 -20.23 2.29
C TYR A 397 9.51 -20.73 2.36
N LYS A 398 9.84 -21.81 1.62
CA LYS A 398 11.20 -22.34 1.54
C LYS A 398 12.18 -21.28 1.02
N THR A 399 11.80 -20.56 -0.04
CA THR A 399 12.61 -19.47 -0.62
C THR A 399 12.94 -18.41 0.41
N TRP A 400 11.93 -17.92 1.15
CA TRP A 400 12.15 -16.87 2.14
C TRP A 400 13.00 -17.35 3.32
N LEU A 401 12.69 -18.52 3.88
CA LEU A 401 13.44 -19.09 5.00
C LEU A 401 14.92 -19.25 4.66
N LEU A 402 15.22 -19.77 3.47
CA LEU A 402 16.60 -19.90 2.99
C LEU A 402 17.26 -18.54 2.74
N ALA A 403 16.52 -17.57 2.21
CA ALA A 403 17.07 -16.25 1.98
C ALA A 403 17.39 -15.51 3.28
N MET A 404 16.67 -15.80 4.36
CA MET A 404 16.90 -15.31 5.71
C MET A 404 18.05 -15.98 6.45
N ILE A 405 18.38 -17.24 6.12
CA ILE A 405 19.52 -17.94 6.72
C ILE A 405 20.82 -17.31 6.17
N SER A 406 21.61 -16.75 7.08
CA SER A 406 22.73 -15.85 6.77
C SER A 406 23.96 -16.52 6.14
N LYS A 407 24.16 -17.83 6.33
CA LYS A 407 25.37 -18.57 5.88
C LYS A 407 25.03 -19.82 5.05
N ASN A 408 25.89 -20.13 4.07
CA ASN A 408 25.91 -21.36 3.27
C ASN A 408 24.54 -21.76 2.69
N LYS A 409 23.87 -20.80 2.04
CA LYS A 409 22.50 -20.98 1.52
C LYS A 409 22.35 -22.19 0.60
N GLU A 410 23.33 -22.45 -0.28
CA GLU A 410 23.29 -23.56 -1.23
C GLU A 410 23.46 -24.91 -0.51
N GLU A 411 24.44 -25.05 0.40
CA GLU A 411 24.58 -26.27 1.22
C GLU A 411 23.34 -26.53 2.08
N MET A 412 22.67 -25.48 2.58
CA MET A 412 21.50 -25.63 3.44
C MET A 412 20.29 -26.24 2.71
N VAL A 413 20.17 -26.08 1.39
CA VAL A 413 19.02 -26.58 0.62
C VAL A 413 18.98 -28.10 0.60
N ASP A 414 20.06 -28.70 0.13
CA ASP A 414 20.19 -30.15 -0.02
C ASP A 414 20.23 -30.79 1.36
N TYR A 415 20.84 -30.10 2.32
CA TYR A 415 20.96 -30.57 3.68
C TYR A 415 19.61 -30.71 4.41
N THR A 416 18.74 -29.69 4.43
CA THR A 416 17.44 -29.83 5.13
C THR A 416 16.52 -30.84 4.47
N ALA A 417 16.61 -30.98 3.14
CA ALA A 417 15.92 -32.02 2.41
C ALA A 417 16.43 -33.42 2.77
N THR A 418 17.75 -33.59 2.90
CA THR A 418 18.39 -34.85 3.33
C THR A 418 17.97 -35.22 4.75
N VAL A 419 18.03 -34.27 5.69
CA VAL A 419 17.57 -34.48 7.07
C VAL A 419 16.11 -34.92 7.12
N ALA A 420 15.24 -34.26 6.37
CA ALA A 420 13.82 -34.62 6.28
C ALA A 420 13.62 -36.05 5.77
N GLU A 421 14.37 -36.45 4.74
CA GLU A 421 14.30 -37.79 4.17
C GLU A 421 14.80 -38.84 5.15
N THR A 422 15.93 -38.59 5.82
CA THR A 422 16.48 -39.46 6.87
C THR A 422 15.47 -39.68 8.00
N LEU A 423 14.79 -38.61 8.46
CA LEU A 423 13.74 -38.73 9.48
C LEU A 423 12.57 -39.61 9.00
N ILE A 424 12.13 -39.47 7.75
CA ILE A 424 11.07 -40.29 7.16
C ILE A 424 11.49 -41.75 7.07
N GLN A 425 12.70 -42.03 6.56
CA GLN A 425 13.24 -43.38 6.43
C GLN A 425 13.33 -44.08 7.80
N CYS A 426 13.83 -43.42 8.84
CA CYS A 426 13.87 -43.98 10.19
C CYS A 426 12.46 -44.25 10.74
N ALA A 427 11.51 -43.34 10.52
CA ALA A 427 10.12 -43.52 10.95
C ALA A 427 9.44 -44.70 10.26
N GLU A 428 9.66 -44.88 8.96
CA GLU A 428 9.15 -46.02 8.20
C GLU A 428 9.77 -47.35 8.64
N ALA A 429 11.10 -47.38 8.84
CA ALA A 429 11.80 -48.56 9.32
C ALA A 429 11.27 -49.00 10.69
N TYR A 430 11.06 -48.04 11.59
CA TYR A 430 10.42 -48.27 12.89
C TYR A 430 9.01 -48.83 12.73
N ARG A 431 8.19 -48.20 11.89
CA ARG A 431 6.80 -48.60 11.67
C ARG A 431 6.69 -50.01 11.08
N LYS A 432 7.56 -50.38 10.13
CA LYS A 432 7.62 -51.70 9.51
C LYS A 432 7.99 -52.79 10.53
N LYS A 433 9.08 -52.60 11.30
CA LYS A 433 9.52 -53.62 12.29
C LYS A 433 8.58 -53.70 13.51
N LYS A 434 8.10 -52.59 14.03
CA LYS A 434 7.27 -52.55 15.25
C LYS A 434 5.76 -52.60 14.96
N LYS A 435 5.35 -53.22 13.85
CA LYS A 435 3.94 -53.50 13.49
C LYS A 435 3.01 -52.27 13.57
N GLY A 436 3.42 -51.15 12.98
CA GLY A 436 2.58 -49.96 12.86
C GLY A 436 2.63 -48.97 14.03
N LYS A 437 3.46 -49.20 15.05
CA LYS A 437 3.62 -48.26 16.19
C LYS A 437 4.14 -46.89 15.73
N THR A 438 3.67 -45.83 16.41
CA THR A 438 3.92 -44.42 16.04
C THR A 438 4.92 -43.69 16.93
N LYS A 439 5.62 -44.39 17.84
CA LYS A 439 6.58 -43.81 18.80
C LYS A 439 7.60 -42.90 18.09
N PHE A 440 8.27 -43.40 17.06
CA PHE A 440 9.30 -42.64 16.34
C PHE A 440 8.71 -41.40 15.67
N SER A 441 7.54 -41.51 15.04
CA SER A 441 6.83 -40.35 14.47
C SER A 441 6.42 -39.30 15.51
N ASN A 442 6.16 -39.71 16.75
CA ASN A 442 5.89 -38.78 17.85
C ASN A 442 7.18 -38.10 18.33
N GLN A 443 8.29 -38.84 18.44
CA GLN A 443 9.61 -38.26 18.75
C GLN A 443 10.04 -37.24 17.70
N ILE A 444 9.77 -37.48 16.40
CA ILE A 444 10.01 -36.47 15.34
C ILE A 444 9.15 -35.23 15.56
N LYS A 445 7.86 -35.39 15.91
CA LYS A 445 6.98 -34.23 16.18
C LYS A 445 7.48 -33.41 17.36
N GLU A 446 7.95 -34.07 18.42
CA GLU A 446 8.55 -33.43 19.58
C GLU A 446 9.82 -32.69 19.19
N LEU A 447 10.74 -33.35 18.48
CA LEU A 447 11.97 -32.78 17.92
C LEU A 447 11.68 -31.49 17.14
N LEU A 448 10.77 -31.55 16.16
CA LEU A 448 10.43 -30.41 15.34
C LEU A 448 9.64 -29.34 16.10
N SER A 449 9.05 -29.66 17.25
CA SER A 449 8.33 -28.71 18.11
C SER A 449 9.24 -28.00 19.11
N SER A 450 10.53 -28.32 19.15
CA SER A 450 11.48 -27.70 20.06
C SER A 450 11.55 -26.17 19.93
N SER A 451 11.44 -25.50 21.08
CA SER A 451 11.48 -24.04 21.19
C SER A 451 12.88 -23.47 21.43
N SER A 452 13.87 -24.32 21.72
CA SER A 452 15.24 -23.92 22.01
C SER A 452 16.25 -24.92 21.45
N LYS A 453 17.48 -24.46 21.23
CA LYS A 453 18.61 -25.30 20.77
C LYS A 453 18.87 -26.48 21.70
N ARG A 454 18.80 -26.25 23.02
CA ARG A 454 19.03 -27.29 24.03
C ARG A 454 17.98 -28.38 23.95
N ALA A 455 16.70 -28.00 24.01
CA ALA A 455 15.60 -28.95 23.89
C ALA A 455 15.66 -29.76 22.59
N PHE A 456 16.06 -29.11 21.49
CA PHE A 456 16.23 -29.78 20.21
C PHE A 456 17.35 -30.81 20.24
N ILE A 457 18.51 -30.47 20.79
CA ILE A 457 19.67 -31.38 20.88
C ILE A 457 19.35 -32.54 21.82
N ASP A 458 18.64 -32.31 22.93
CA ASP A 458 18.24 -33.35 23.87
C ASP A 458 17.29 -34.35 23.19
N GLN A 459 16.26 -33.85 22.49
CA GLN A 459 15.33 -34.68 21.72
C GLN A 459 15.99 -35.41 20.55
N LEU A 460 16.93 -34.76 19.86
CA LEU A 460 17.70 -35.39 18.79
C LEU A 460 18.55 -36.54 19.34
N SER A 461 19.20 -36.33 20.49
CA SER A 461 20.01 -37.33 21.17
C SER A 461 19.17 -38.55 21.59
N GLU A 462 17.96 -38.32 22.09
CA GLU A 462 17.03 -39.41 22.40
C GLU A 462 16.61 -40.17 21.14
N LEU A 463 16.26 -39.47 20.06
CA LEU A 463 15.84 -40.06 18.79
C LEU A 463 16.93 -40.94 18.16
N VAL A 464 18.20 -40.51 18.21
CA VAL A 464 19.33 -41.27 17.62
C VAL A 464 19.90 -42.35 18.52
N SER A 465 19.49 -42.41 19.79
CA SER A 465 19.95 -43.44 20.73
C SER A 465 19.47 -44.85 20.37
N ASP A 466 18.42 -44.95 19.56
CA ASP A 466 17.83 -46.21 19.12
C ASP A 466 18.61 -46.80 17.92
N LYS A 467 19.75 -47.45 18.24
CA LYS A 467 20.67 -48.08 17.28
C LYS A 467 20.02 -49.19 16.42
N GLU A 468 18.80 -49.64 16.75
CA GLU A 468 18.05 -50.60 15.92
C GLU A 468 17.49 -49.96 14.63
N PHE A 469 17.32 -48.63 14.63
CA PHE A 469 16.62 -47.86 13.59
C PHE A 469 17.42 -46.72 12.97
N VAL A 470 18.54 -46.34 13.59
CA VAL A 470 19.47 -45.34 13.08
C VAL A 470 20.80 -46.01 12.76
N ASN A 471 21.14 -46.06 11.47
CA ASN A 471 22.43 -46.59 11.01
C ASN A 471 23.53 -45.52 11.06
N ASN A 472 24.78 -45.90 10.74
CA ASN A 472 25.92 -44.97 10.80
C ASN A 472 25.76 -43.79 9.83
N ASP A 473 25.32 -44.03 8.59
CA ASP A 473 25.13 -42.97 7.58
C ASP A 473 24.07 -41.94 8.04
N GLN A 474 22.97 -42.41 8.64
CA GLN A 474 21.92 -41.56 9.20
C GLN A 474 22.41 -40.82 10.45
N LEU A 475 23.25 -41.45 11.27
CA LEU A 475 23.87 -40.83 12.44
C LEU A 475 24.79 -39.68 12.03
N ASP A 476 25.51 -39.79 10.92
CA ASP A 476 26.35 -38.71 10.40
C ASP A 476 25.52 -37.50 9.97
N VAL A 477 24.39 -37.72 9.29
CA VAL A 477 23.42 -36.65 8.95
C VAL A 477 22.91 -35.93 10.21
N PHE A 478 22.56 -36.68 11.25
CA PHE A 478 22.07 -36.11 12.52
C PHE A 478 23.18 -35.44 13.34
N ASN A 479 24.42 -35.93 13.28
CA ASN A 479 25.57 -35.29 13.91
C ASN A 479 25.86 -33.93 13.27
N GLU A 480 25.79 -33.85 11.94
CA GLU A 480 25.89 -32.57 11.25
C GLU A 480 24.75 -31.62 11.66
N LEU A 481 23.53 -32.15 11.88
CA LEU A 481 22.36 -31.35 12.24
C LEU A 481 22.55 -30.72 13.61
N LYS A 482 23.00 -31.54 14.56
CA LYS A 482 23.39 -31.09 15.90
C LYS A 482 24.43 -29.99 15.82
N ASN A 483 25.47 -30.15 15.01
CA ASN A 483 26.55 -29.16 14.88
C ASN A 483 26.02 -27.83 14.30
N ARG A 484 25.24 -27.88 13.22
CA ARG A 484 24.62 -26.69 12.61
C ARG A 484 23.68 -25.99 13.60
N VAL A 485 22.85 -26.75 14.34
CA VAL A 485 21.98 -26.20 15.38
C VAL A 485 22.81 -25.55 16.48
N HIS A 486 23.83 -26.23 17.00
CA HIS A 486 24.69 -25.73 18.09
C HIS A 486 25.32 -24.37 17.72
N LEU A 487 25.87 -24.27 16.51
CA LEU A 487 26.57 -23.08 15.99
C LEU A 487 25.65 -21.94 15.53
N SER A 488 24.35 -22.18 15.34
CA SER A 488 23.41 -21.14 14.89
C SER A 488 22.99 -20.19 16.02
N ASN A 489 22.62 -18.95 15.68
CA ASN A 489 21.98 -18.04 16.63
C ASN A 489 20.49 -18.40 16.83
N SER A 490 19.81 -17.75 17.77
CA SER A 490 18.41 -18.08 18.11
C SER A 490 17.41 -17.81 16.98
N ILE A 491 17.71 -16.87 16.08
CA ILE A 491 16.86 -16.52 14.94
C ILE A 491 17.07 -17.55 13.82
N ASP A 492 18.32 -17.80 13.44
CA ASP A 492 18.69 -18.80 12.43
C ASP A 492 18.23 -20.20 12.83
N PHE A 493 18.30 -20.55 14.11
CA PHE A 493 17.73 -21.80 14.63
C PHE A 493 16.23 -21.91 14.32
N LYS A 494 15.45 -20.85 14.56
CA LYS A 494 14.01 -20.85 14.27
C LYS A 494 13.75 -21.05 12.77
N TYR A 495 14.50 -20.36 11.91
CA TYR A 495 14.37 -20.52 10.46
C TYR A 495 14.75 -21.93 10.00
N LEU A 496 15.84 -22.49 10.51
CA LEU A 496 16.30 -23.85 10.20
C LEU A 496 15.26 -24.91 10.61
N ILE A 497 14.76 -24.87 11.84
CA ILE A 497 13.76 -25.82 12.30
C ILE A 497 12.46 -25.70 11.50
N THR A 498 12.00 -24.48 11.23
CA THR A 498 10.83 -24.28 10.38
C THR A 498 11.07 -24.80 8.97
N LEU A 499 12.24 -24.59 8.38
CA LEU A 499 12.60 -25.14 7.07
C LEU A 499 12.56 -26.67 7.04
N ILE A 500 13.12 -27.33 8.06
CA ILE A 500 13.05 -28.80 8.19
C ILE A 500 11.60 -29.28 8.33
N LYS A 501 10.73 -28.58 9.09
CA LYS A 501 9.29 -28.90 9.16
C LYS A 501 8.64 -28.86 7.78
N PHE A 502 8.98 -27.87 6.96
CA PHE A 502 8.45 -27.71 5.62
C PHE A 502 8.91 -28.85 4.70
N ASP A 503 10.21 -29.15 4.67
CA ASP A 503 10.76 -30.24 3.87
C ASP A 503 10.19 -31.59 4.31
N TYR A 504 10.16 -31.88 5.62
CA TYR A 504 9.58 -33.10 6.18
C TYR A 504 8.10 -33.26 5.80
N ALA A 505 7.28 -32.23 5.98
CA ALA A 505 5.86 -32.30 5.65
C ALA A 505 5.60 -32.45 4.14
N PHE A 506 6.44 -31.83 3.31
CA PHE A 506 6.31 -31.90 1.86
C PHE A 506 6.77 -33.24 1.30
N GLN A 507 7.86 -33.81 1.83
CA GLN A 507 8.35 -35.14 1.43
C GLN A 507 7.48 -36.27 1.96
N SER A 508 6.93 -36.14 3.19
CA SER A 508 5.97 -37.09 3.77
C SER A 508 4.66 -37.22 2.96
N ARG A 509 4.46 -36.35 1.96
CA ARG A 509 3.36 -36.46 0.99
C ARG A 509 3.61 -37.55 -0.06
N LYS A 510 4.89 -37.83 -0.34
CA LYS A 510 5.34 -38.79 -1.36
C LYS A 510 5.44 -40.21 -0.81
N ALA A 511 5.73 -40.34 0.49
CA ALA A 511 5.63 -41.57 1.28
C ALA A 511 4.17 -41.92 1.55
#